data_AF-A0A8H2WE75-F1
#
_entry.id   AF-A0A8H2WE75-F1
#
_cell.length_a   1.000
_cell.length_b   1.000
_cell.length_c   1.000
_cell.angle_alpha   90.00
_cell.angle_beta   90.00
_cell.angle_gamma   90.00
#
_symmetry.space_group_name_H-M   'P 1'
#
loop_
_entity.id
_entity.type
_entity.pdbx_description
1 polymer ?
#
loop_
_entity_poly.entity_id
_entity_poly.type
_entity_poly.pdbx_seq_one_letter_code
_entity_poly.pdbx_strand_id
1 'polypeptide(L)'
;MEYIVDADPRIFGWSGSQQQDQDSLRIISLHDAKAVSCSKLGGDILKLERLYSPLNDPNFDKQRFDALREIFWRCWLVATHEQELFMNLAGQIEGIRQWPTTEKPIVLDENDPEDSSELIAAFIDRLTPPKDDTDFYDHLALVDLKCCLRFVQEHIVPGCREHLPQCFGAIIERLWYIITSGREGLGPMSDILGTVIGWLREMEELSERPTETTAIFLAKLIYQIIETDFLSLVGRIVFALVPSMDQSRNSRNFANNARFLRGTEGLFENIAKVVPAKVLAKCFKEQGIEWWKVNDHIELLSLAMIPQDKPRSNGNLPSEIRFYDICSEVWKSVGNCIQHTVDNIEFVQRCAYRRCPDPIIIEGAVHECSGCHRVQYCSARCQALLNIPSGIGCMIMGPKLTMECVSVPSSWGYAEVLFDFECIMGLVTCMFSIYLCGCLSFSAFSTLLLRVLLELSYCFIHRIYFTLSYPY
;
A
#
# COMPACT_ATOMS: atom_id res chain seq x y z
N MET A 1 2.08 19.76 -46.96
CA MET A 1 2.22 18.30 -46.84
C MET A 1 1.90 17.96 -45.41
N GLU A 2 0.62 17.81 -45.12
CA GLU A 2 0.09 17.40 -43.82
C GLU A 2 -0.20 15.91 -43.92
N TYR A 3 0.42 15.11 -43.05
CA TYR A 3 0.06 13.71 -42.86
C TYR A 3 -1.11 13.68 -41.88
N ILE A 4 -2.30 13.43 -42.41
CA ILE A 4 -3.46 12.99 -41.64
C ILE A 4 -3.21 11.50 -41.36
N VAL A 5 -3.06 11.14 -40.08
CA VAL A 5 -3.10 9.76 -39.63
C VAL A 5 -4.58 9.44 -39.38
N ASP A 6 -5.17 8.64 -40.27
CA ASP A 6 -6.48 8.02 -40.08
C ASP A 6 -6.43 7.13 -38.84
N ALA A 7 -7.17 7.52 -37.79
CA ALA A 7 -7.45 6.64 -36.66
C ALA A 7 -8.57 5.67 -37.05
N ASP A 8 -8.29 4.37 -37.00
CA ASP A 8 -9.23 3.29 -37.34
C ASP A 8 -10.42 3.27 -36.35
N PRO A 9 -11.66 3.48 -36.81
CA PRO A 9 -12.84 3.46 -35.95
C PRO A 9 -13.26 2.06 -35.46
N ARG A 10 -12.44 1.02 -35.70
CA ARG A 10 -12.73 -0.37 -35.32
C ARG A 10 -12.37 -0.77 -33.88
N ILE A 11 -11.91 0.16 -33.03
CA ILE A 11 -11.53 -0.16 -31.63
C ILE A 11 -12.75 -0.27 -30.69
N PHE A 12 -13.95 0.16 -31.10
CA PHE A 12 -15.18 -0.09 -30.33
C PHE A 12 -16.10 -1.05 -31.08
N GLY A 13 -15.87 -2.35 -30.85
CA GLY A 13 -16.75 -3.43 -31.32
C GLY A 13 -18.05 -3.47 -30.54
N TRP A 14 -18.93 -2.50 -30.72
CA TRP A 14 -20.31 -2.56 -30.24
C TRP A 14 -21.16 -3.33 -31.26
N SER A 15 -21.30 -4.64 -31.04
CA SER A 15 -22.15 -5.53 -31.84
C SER A 15 -23.43 -5.84 -31.05
N GLY A 16 -24.38 -4.91 -31.07
CA GLY A 16 -25.74 -5.09 -30.57
C GLY A 16 -26.73 -4.56 -31.59
N SER A 17 -27.27 -5.45 -32.43
CA SER A 17 -28.36 -5.11 -33.35
C SER A 17 -29.66 -4.92 -32.56
N GLN A 18 -29.99 -3.67 -32.20
CA GLN A 18 -31.35 -3.29 -31.83
C GLN A 18 -31.80 -2.08 -32.66
N GLN A 19 -33.01 -2.21 -33.18
CA GLN A 19 -33.69 -1.27 -34.05
C GLN A 19 -33.73 0.14 -33.48
N GLN A 20 -33.43 1.10 -34.35
CA GLN A 20 -33.60 2.53 -34.18
C GLN A 20 -35.02 2.87 -33.71
N ASP A 21 -35.14 3.43 -32.51
CA ASP A 21 -36.08 4.52 -32.25
C ASP A 21 -35.25 5.79 -32.05
N GLN A 22 -35.38 6.72 -33.00
CA GLN A 22 -34.67 7.99 -33.03
C GLN A 22 -35.33 8.97 -32.06
N ASP A 23 -35.03 8.85 -30.76
CA ASP A 23 -35.07 10.01 -29.87
C ASP A 23 -33.65 10.52 -29.68
N SER A 24 -33.46 11.78 -30.08
CA SER A 24 -32.17 12.43 -30.26
C SER A 24 -31.28 12.37 -29.01
N LEU A 25 -30.26 11.51 -29.02
CA LEU A 25 -29.10 11.62 -28.15
C LEU A 25 -28.41 12.96 -28.47
N ARG A 26 -28.72 14.00 -27.69
CA ARG A 26 -27.97 15.26 -27.74
C ARG A 26 -26.59 14.98 -27.16
N ILE A 27 -25.61 14.85 -28.05
CA ILE A 27 -24.19 14.85 -27.69
C ILE A 27 -23.91 16.19 -27.02
N ILE A 28 -23.66 16.19 -25.70
CA ILE A 28 -23.21 17.37 -24.97
C ILE A 28 -21.79 17.65 -25.47
N SER A 29 -21.56 18.81 -26.08
CA SER A 29 -20.22 19.14 -26.55
C SER A 29 -19.32 19.42 -25.34
N LEU A 30 -18.04 19.01 -25.39
CA LEU A 30 -17.06 19.32 -24.35
C LEU A 30 -16.92 20.83 -24.08
N HIS A 31 -17.25 21.66 -25.06
CA HIS A 31 -17.28 23.11 -24.92
C HIS A 31 -18.38 23.57 -23.94
N ASP A 32 -19.53 22.90 -23.94
CA ASP A 32 -20.64 23.19 -23.02
C ASP A 32 -20.31 22.73 -21.59
N ALA A 33 -19.62 21.60 -21.43
CA ALA A 33 -19.11 21.14 -20.13
C ALA A 33 -18.07 22.12 -19.52
N LYS A 34 -17.26 22.77 -20.35
CA LYS A 34 -16.27 23.77 -19.90
C LYS A 34 -16.92 25.09 -19.48
N ALA A 35 -17.98 25.51 -20.17
CA ALA A 35 -18.79 26.68 -19.79
C ALA A 35 -19.47 26.48 -18.42
N VAL A 36 -19.80 25.24 -18.07
CA VAL A 36 -20.36 24.82 -16.78
C VAL A 36 -19.33 24.88 -15.63
N SER A 37 -18.05 24.60 -15.89
CA SER A 37 -17.00 24.55 -14.87
C SER A 37 -16.38 25.92 -14.51
N CYS A 38 -16.37 26.89 -15.44
CA CYS A 38 -15.73 28.20 -15.23
C CYS A 38 -16.52 29.21 -14.38
N SER A 39 -17.73 28.89 -13.91
CA SER A 39 -18.47 29.76 -12.98
C SER A 39 -18.00 29.52 -11.53
N LYS A 40 -17.24 30.49 -10.99
CA LYS A 40 -16.76 30.52 -9.59
C LYS A 40 -17.82 30.04 -8.58
N LEU A 41 -17.47 29.02 -7.80
CA LEU A 41 -18.20 28.47 -6.64
C LEU A 41 -18.58 29.57 -5.62
N GLY A 42 -19.72 29.56 -4.94
CA GLY A 42 -20.60 28.42 -4.62
C GLY A 42 -22.08 28.78 -4.48
N GLY A 43 -22.66 29.42 -5.49
CA GLY A 43 -24.12 29.61 -5.61
C GLY A 43 -24.78 28.80 -6.74
N ASP A 44 -23.99 28.15 -7.59
CA ASP A 44 -24.40 27.87 -8.98
C ASP A 44 -24.48 26.39 -9.38
N ILE A 45 -24.38 25.43 -8.44
CA ILE A 45 -24.94 24.09 -8.70
C ILE A 45 -26.45 24.22 -9.03
N LEU A 46 -27.12 25.21 -8.42
CA LEU A 46 -28.47 25.69 -8.77
C LEU A 46 -28.60 26.37 -10.15
N LYS A 47 -27.51 26.70 -10.86
CA LYS A 47 -27.55 27.27 -12.22
C LYS A 47 -27.40 26.23 -13.33
N LEU A 48 -26.77 25.09 -13.06
CA LEU A 48 -26.83 23.92 -13.96
C LEU A 48 -28.28 23.42 -14.08
N GLU A 49 -29.02 23.35 -12.96
CA GLU A 49 -30.47 23.07 -12.94
C GLU A 49 -31.30 24.11 -13.72
N ARG A 50 -30.86 25.38 -13.77
CA ARG A 50 -31.61 26.46 -14.44
C ARG A 50 -31.29 26.62 -15.93
N LEU A 51 -30.10 26.26 -16.39
CA LEU A 51 -29.71 26.41 -17.79
C LEU A 51 -30.27 25.28 -18.69
N TYR A 52 -30.74 24.18 -18.09
CA TYR A 52 -31.35 23.05 -18.80
C TYR A 52 -32.86 22.86 -18.59
N SER A 53 -33.54 23.73 -17.84
CA SER A 53 -34.98 23.61 -17.63
C SER A 53 -35.81 24.45 -18.61
N PRO A 54 -36.43 23.78 -19.60
CA PRO A 54 -37.86 23.96 -19.84
C PRO A 54 -38.68 22.72 -19.45
N LEU A 55 -38.06 21.68 -18.86
CA LEU A 55 -38.74 20.45 -18.46
C LEU A 55 -38.39 20.12 -17.00
N ASN A 56 -39.24 20.60 -16.08
CA ASN A 56 -39.12 20.45 -14.63
C ASN A 56 -39.36 19.01 -14.12
N ASP A 57 -38.67 18.00 -14.65
CA ASP A 57 -38.67 16.67 -14.02
C ASP A 57 -37.35 16.45 -13.25
N PRO A 58 -37.35 16.57 -11.91
CA PRO A 58 -36.15 16.36 -11.10
C PRO A 58 -35.57 14.94 -11.25
N ASN A 59 -36.37 13.96 -11.68
CA ASN A 59 -35.85 12.60 -11.95
C ASN A 59 -35.04 12.54 -13.24
N PHE A 60 -35.40 13.35 -14.23
CA PHE A 60 -34.72 13.38 -15.52
C PHE A 60 -33.32 14.00 -15.42
N ASP A 61 -33.19 15.05 -14.60
CA ASP A 61 -31.88 15.64 -14.31
C ASP A 61 -31.00 14.64 -13.54
N LYS A 62 -31.54 13.97 -12.53
CA LYS A 62 -30.82 12.92 -11.78
C LYS A 62 -30.30 11.82 -12.71
N GLN A 63 -31.15 11.29 -13.60
CA GLN A 63 -30.76 10.26 -14.56
C GLN A 63 -29.60 10.67 -15.47
N ARG A 64 -29.61 11.92 -15.95
CA ARG A 64 -28.51 12.47 -16.77
C ARG A 64 -27.22 12.62 -15.97
N PHE A 65 -27.31 13.09 -14.73
CA PHE A 65 -26.15 13.21 -13.86
C PHE A 65 -25.53 11.85 -13.55
N ASP A 66 -26.34 10.84 -13.26
CA ASP A 66 -25.87 9.50 -12.97
C ASP A 66 -25.23 8.84 -14.21
N ALA A 67 -25.80 9.04 -15.40
CA ALA A 67 -25.19 8.58 -16.65
C ALA A 67 -23.87 9.31 -16.96
N LEU A 68 -23.79 10.62 -16.72
CA LEU A 68 -22.55 11.38 -16.90
C LEU A 68 -21.47 10.91 -15.92
N ARG A 69 -21.85 10.66 -14.67
CA ARG A 69 -20.96 10.14 -13.62
C ARG A 69 -20.42 8.77 -13.99
N GLU A 70 -21.28 7.89 -14.51
CA GLU A 70 -20.92 6.56 -14.99
C GLU A 70 -19.84 6.63 -16.08
N ILE A 71 -20.11 7.40 -17.14
CA ILE A 71 -19.18 7.59 -18.26
C ILE A 71 -17.87 8.18 -17.76
N PHE A 72 -17.95 9.20 -16.90
CA PHE A 72 -16.77 9.87 -16.37
C PHE A 72 -15.84 8.89 -15.64
N TRP A 73 -16.36 8.10 -14.69
CA TRP A 73 -15.50 7.21 -13.90
C TRP A 73 -14.97 6.05 -14.72
N ARG A 74 -15.74 5.52 -15.68
CA ARG A 74 -15.24 4.53 -16.64
C ARG A 74 -14.08 5.07 -17.46
N CYS A 75 -14.23 6.27 -18.02
CA CYS A 75 -13.14 6.95 -18.73
C CYS A 75 -11.94 7.17 -17.82
N TRP A 76 -12.17 7.54 -16.56
CA TRP A 76 -11.10 7.76 -15.58
C TRP A 76 -10.30 6.50 -15.24
N LEU A 77 -10.96 5.33 -15.16
CA LEU A 77 -10.29 4.06 -14.90
C LEU A 77 -9.33 3.67 -16.03
N VAL A 78 -9.67 3.98 -17.28
CA VAL A 78 -8.84 3.63 -18.45
C VAL A 78 -7.95 4.77 -18.93
N ALA A 79 -8.01 5.94 -18.29
CA ALA A 79 -7.29 7.12 -18.74
C ALA A 79 -5.76 6.97 -18.57
N THR A 80 -5.04 7.26 -19.65
CA THR A 80 -3.57 7.32 -19.69
C THR A 80 -3.09 8.76 -19.52
N HIS A 81 -1.79 8.97 -19.26
CA HIS A 81 -1.21 10.32 -19.11
C HIS A 81 -1.36 11.18 -20.38
N GLU A 82 -1.42 10.57 -21.57
CA GLU A 82 -1.63 11.28 -22.84
C GLU A 82 -3.01 11.96 -22.91
N GLN A 83 -3.95 11.55 -22.07
CA GLN A 83 -5.27 12.15 -21.96
C GLN A 83 -5.29 13.32 -20.97
N GLU A 84 -4.22 14.13 -20.97
CA GLU A 84 -4.03 15.28 -20.07
C GLU A 84 -5.21 16.27 -20.12
N LEU A 85 -5.87 16.41 -21.28
CA LEU A 85 -7.08 17.23 -21.42
C LEU A 85 -8.25 16.70 -20.59
N PHE A 86 -8.45 15.39 -20.53
CA PHE A 86 -9.48 14.76 -19.71
C PHE A 86 -9.15 14.90 -18.23
N MET A 87 -7.88 14.67 -17.85
CA MET A 87 -7.40 14.83 -16.47
C MET A 87 -7.54 16.29 -15.99
N ASN A 88 -7.19 17.25 -16.85
CA ASN A 88 -7.38 18.68 -16.58
C ASN A 88 -8.84 19.06 -16.47
N LEU A 89 -9.72 18.51 -17.32
CA LEU A 89 -11.15 18.75 -17.23
C LEU A 89 -11.72 18.18 -15.93
N ALA A 90 -11.39 16.94 -15.59
CA ALA A 90 -11.78 16.29 -14.35
C ALA A 90 -11.37 17.09 -13.11
N GLY A 91 -10.14 17.60 -13.08
CA GLY A 91 -9.64 18.45 -11.99
C GLY A 91 -10.41 19.77 -11.85
N GLN A 92 -11.03 20.27 -12.93
CA GLN A 92 -11.84 21.49 -12.92
C GLN A 92 -13.29 21.25 -12.51
N ILE A 93 -13.76 20.00 -12.47
CA ILE A 93 -15.12 19.68 -12.03
C ILE A 93 -15.07 19.29 -10.54
N GLU A 94 -14.88 20.32 -9.70
CA GLU A 94 -14.70 20.21 -8.25
C GLU A 94 -15.87 19.46 -7.54
N GLY A 95 -17.03 19.38 -8.20
CA GLY A 95 -18.21 18.64 -7.75
C GLY A 95 -18.18 17.13 -7.99
N ILE A 96 -17.38 16.60 -8.93
CA ILE A 96 -17.41 15.17 -9.29
C ILE A 96 -17.01 14.29 -8.12
N ARG A 97 -15.95 14.68 -7.42
CA ARG A 97 -15.44 13.96 -6.24
C ARG A 97 -16.42 14.00 -5.06
N GLN A 98 -17.34 14.97 -5.07
CA GLN A 98 -18.36 15.17 -4.03
C GLN A 98 -19.72 14.62 -4.45
N TRP A 99 -19.84 14.02 -5.64
CA TRP A 99 -21.12 13.49 -6.09
C TRP A 99 -21.64 12.46 -5.10
N PRO A 100 -22.90 12.61 -4.65
CA PRO A 100 -23.49 11.66 -3.73
C PRO A 100 -23.49 10.28 -4.36
N THR A 101 -23.16 9.28 -3.54
CA THR A 101 -23.40 7.87 -3.85
C THR A 101 -24.87 7.75 -4.24
N THR A 102 -25.14 7.14 -5.39
CA THR A 102 -26.52 6.87 -5.79
C THR A 102 -27.04 5.73 -4.93
N GLU A 103 -28.23 5.89 -4.34
CA GLU A 103 -28.88 4.79 -3.62
C GLU A 103 -29.17 3.58 -4.53
N LYS A 104 -29.24 3.80 -5.86
CA LYS A 104 -29.34 2.74 -6.87
C LYS A 104 -28.66 3.16 -8.19
N PRO A 105 -27.77 2.33 -8.78
CA PRO A 105 -27.21 2.57 -10.10
C PRO A 105 -28.32 2.59 -11.15
N ILE A 106 -28.22 3.51 -12.13
CA ILE A 106 -29.39 3.96 -12.89
C ILE A 106 -29.71 3.12 -14.13
N VAL A 107 -28.77 2.37 -14.76
CA VAL A 107 -29.07 1.73 -16.07
C VAL A 107 -28.34 0.41 -16.41
N LEU A 108 -27.36 -0.09 -15.66
CA LEU A 108 -26.75 -1.38 -16.04
C LEU A 108 -27.63 -2.53 -15.57
N ASP A 109 -27.74 -3.59 -16.38
CA ASP A 109 -28.32 -4.86 -15.94
C ASP A 109 -27.59 -5.21 -14.65
N GLU A 110 -28.28 -5.11 -13.50
CA GLU A 110 -27.70 -5.22 -12.14
C GLU A 110 -27.00 -6.58 -11.90
N ASN A 111 -26.98 -7.44 -12.93
CA ASN A 111 -26.46 -8.79 -12.94
C ASN A 111 -25.54 -9.05 -14.14
N ASP A 112 -24.82 -8.05 -14.68
CA ASP A 112 -23.76 -8.28 -15.66
C ASP A 112 -22.39 -8.52 -14.97
N PRO A 113 -21.99 -9.79 -14.73
CA PRO A 113 -20.69 -10.10 -14.14
C PRO A 113 -19.52 -9.83 -15.09
N GLU A 114 -19.74 -9.74 -16.41
CA GLU A 114 -18.68 -9.45 -17.35
C GLU A 114 -18.26 -7.99 -17.22
N ASP A 115 -19.22 -7.06 -17.25
CA ASP A 115 -18.99 -5.63 -17.05
C ASP A 115 -18.33 -5.33 -15.68
N SER A 116 -18.83 -5.95 -14.60
CA SER A 116 -18.20 -5.81 -13.28
C SER A 116 -16.78 -6.37 -13.24
N SER A 117 -16.47 -7.42 -14.00
CA SER A 117 -15.12 -7.98 -14.04
C SER A 117 -14.18 -7.09 -14.84
N GLU A 118 -14.64 -6.53 -15.97
CA GLU A 118 -13.91 -5.54 -16.76
C GLU A 118 -13.62 -4.27 -15.95
N LEU A 119 -14.58 -3.77 -15.15
CA LEU A 119 -14.38 -2.63 -14.28
C LEU A 119 -13.31 -2.89 -13.20
N ILE A 120 -13.33 -4.06 -12.57
CA ILE A 120 -12.32 -4.44 -11.58
C ILE A 120 -10.95 -4.58 -12.26
N ALA A 121 -10.88 -5.18 -13.45
CA ALA A 121 -9.64 -5.32 -14.20
C ALA A 121 -9.06 -3.95 -14.59
N ALA A 122 -9.87 -3.06 -15.17
CA ALA A 122 -9.46 -1.70 -15.50
C ALA A 122 -8.97 -0.92 -14.27
N PHE A 123 -9.62 -1.11 -13.11
CA PHE A 123 -9.17 -0.52 -11.87
C PHE A 123 -7.83 -1.09 -11.39
N ILE A 124 -7.61 -2.41 -11.47
CA ILE A 124 -6.32 -3.03 -11.16
C ILE A 124 -5.23 -2.45 -12.06
N ASP A 125 -5.44 -2.45 -13.38
CA ASP A 125 -4.47 -1.94 -14.36
C ASP A 125 -4.10 -0.48 -14.07
N ARG A 126 -5.08 0.33 -13.65
CA ARG A 126 -4.86 1.72 -13.26
C ARG A 126 -4.00 1.89 -12.00
N LEU A 127 -4.08 0.95 -11.05
CA LEU A 127 -3.33 0.96 -9.79
C LEU A 127 -1.90 0.45 -9.94
N THR A 128 -1.72 -0.53 -10.83
CA THR A 128 -0.44 -1.22 -11.08
C THR A 128 0.03 -0.98 -12.53
N PRO A 129 0.39 0.26 -12.91
CA PRO A 129 0.92 0.49 -14.24
C PRO A 129 2.19 -0.35 -14.44
N PRO A 130 2.45 -0.86 -15.66
CA PRO A 130 3.64 -1.65 -15.93
C PRO A 130 4.90 -0.87 -15.51
N LYS A 131 5.90 -1.57 -14.96
CA LYS A 131 7.12 -0.92 -14.43
C LYS A 131 7.82 -0.04 -15.47
N ASP A 132 7.76 -0.45 -16.74
CA ASP A 132 8.36 0.26 -17.87
C ASP A 132 7.52 1.46 -18.35
N ASP A 133 6.30 1.59 -17.85
CA ASP A 133 5.29 2.58 -18.28
C ASP A 133 4.93 3.57 -17.16
N THR A 134 5.76 3.62 -16.10
CA THR A 134 5.54 4.53 -14.97
C THR A 134 5.60 6.01 -15.35
N ASP A 135 6.21 6.33 -16.49
CA ASP A 135 6.21 7.68 -17.09
C ASP A 135 4.89 8.00 -17.83
N PHE A 136 4.11 6.98 -18.23
CA PHE A 136 2.92 7.12 -19.08
C PHE A 136 1.59 7.03 -18.33
N TYR A 137 1.60 6.66 -17.05
CA TYR A 137 0.40 6.67 -16.21
C TYR A 137 0.51 7.72 -15.12
N ASP A 138 -0.39 8.71 -15.17
CA ASP A 138 -0.48 9.70 -14.09
C ASP A 138 -0.78 8.99 -12.78
N HIS A 139 -0.04 9.33 -11.73
CA HIS A 139 -0.11 8.67 -10.45
C HIS A 139 -1.47 8.95 -9.81
N LEU A 140 -2.33 7.93 -9.68
CA LEU A 140 -3.64 8.06 -9.04
C LEU A 140 -3.48 8.60 -7.61
N ALA A 141 -3.90 9.84 -7.39
CA ALA A 141 -3.80 10.50 -6.08
C ALA A 141 -4.72 9.82 -5.06
N LEU A 142 -4.42 9.96 -3.76
CA LEU A 142 -5.23 9.35 -2.69
C LEU A 142 -6.71 9.75 -2.77
N VAL A 143 -7.00 11.01 -3.09
CA VAL A 143 -8.39 11.48 -3.23
C VAL A 143 -9.14 10.79 -4.36
N ASP A 144 -8.47 10.56 -5.50
CA ASP A 144 -9.06 9.93 -6.67
C ASP A 144 -9.18 8.42 -6.46
N LEU A 145 -8.19 7.80 -5.82
CA LEU A 145 -8.24 6.39 -5.39
C LEU A 145 -9.50 6.12 -4.56
N LYS A 146 -9.82 7.00 -3.60
CA LYS A 146 -11.03 6.85 -2.78
C LYS A 146 -12.31 6.89 -3.62
N CYS A 147 -12.37 7.80 -4.59
CA CYS A 147 -13.54 7.96 -5.45
C CYS A 147 -13.68 6.78 -6.41
N CYS A 148 -12.59 6.34 -7.04
CA CYS A 148 -12.57 5.15 -7.89
C CYS A 148 -12.99 3.90 -7.12
N LEU A 149 -12.49 3.72 -5.89
CA LEU A 149 -12.85 2.59 -5.04
C LEU A 149 -14.36 2.56 -4.77
N ARG A 150 -14.96 3.70 -4.42
CA ARG A 150 -16.40 3.80 -4.21
C ARG A 150 -17.17 3.49 -5.50
N PHE A 151 -16.74 4.05 -6.62
CA PHE A 151 -17.35 3.80 -7.92
C PHE A 151 -17.32 2.32 -8.29
N VAL A 152 -16.15 1.67 -8.18
CA VAL A 152 -16.01 0.24 -8.45
C VAL A 152 -16.87 -0.56 -7.48
N GLN A 153 -16.87 -0.22 -6.18
CA GLN A 153 -17.69 -0.89 -5.17
C GLN A 153 -19.19 -0.89 -5.52
N GLU A 154 -19.72 0.21 -6.06
CA GLU A 154 -21.13 0.33 -6.49
C GLU A 154 -21.49 -0.64 -7.63
N HIS A 155 -20.51 -1.15 -8.38
CA HIS A 155 -20.69 -1.98 -9.56
C HIS A 155 -20.36 -3.46 -9.36
N ILE A 156 -19.91 -3.86 -8.16
CA ILE A 156 -19.54 -5.26 -7.94
C ILE A 156 -20.79 -6.10 -7.74
N VAL A 157 -21.01 -7.02 -8.68
CA VAL A 157 -22.11 -7.98 -8.63
C VAL A 157 -21.64 -9.35 -8.09
N PRO A 158 -22.56 -10.21 -7.62
CA PRO A 158 -22.24 -11.60 -7.31
C PRO A 158 -21.66 -12.32 -8.52
N GLY A 159 -20.47 -12.91 -8.39
CA GLY A 159 -19.76 -13.59 -9.49
C GLY A 159 -18.34 -13.08 -9.68
N CYS A 160 -18.09 -11.79 -9.46
CA CYS A 160 -16.79 -11.16 -9.69
C CYS A 160 -15.82 -11.27 -8.50
N ARG A 161 -16.19 -12.08 -7.49
CA ARG A 161 -15.46 -12.21 -6.22
C ARG A 161 -14.03 -12.72 -6.39
N GLU A 162 -13.77 -13.43 -7.47
CA GLU A 162 -12.46 -14.00 -7.78
C GLU A 162 -11.37 -12.96 -8.09
N HIS A 163 -11.76 -11.76 -8.54
CA HIS A 163 -10.83 -10.66 -8.84
C HIS A 163 -10.52 -9.79 -7.62
N LEU A 164 -11.36 -9.85 -6.59
CA LEU A 164 -11.26 -8.97 -5.42
C LEU A 164 -9.96 -9.14 -4.61
N PRO A 165 -9.39 -10.35 -4.41
CA PRO A 165 -8.09 -10.47 -3.75
C PRO A 165 -6.98 -9.73 -4.50
N GLN A 166 -6.95 -9.85 -5.83
CA GLN A 166 -5.95 -9.17 -6.66
C GLN A 166 -6.16 -7.66 -6.65
N CYS A 167 -7.43 -7.21 -6.71
CA CYS A 167 -7.78 -5.80 -6.54
C CYS A 167 -7.30 -5.24 -5.19
N PHE A 168 -7.50 -6.00 -4.12
CA PHE A 168 -6.96 -5.63 -2.80
C PHE A 168 -5.44 -5.49 -2.84
N GLY A 169 -4.72 -6.47 -3.39
CA GLY A 169 -3.26 -6.40 -3.51
C GLY A 169 -2.79 -5.16 -4.26
N ALA A 170 -3.39 -4.88 -5.43
CA ALA A 170 -3.10 -3.70 -6.24
C ALA A 170 -3.32 -2.38 -5.46
N ILE A 171 -4.36 -2.29 -4.64
CA ILE A 171 -4.59 -1.13 -3.78
C ILE A 171 -3.48 -0.99 -2.73
N ILE A 172 -3.08 -2.09 -2.07
CA ILE A 172 -2.03 -2.05 -1.04
C ILE A 172 -0.67 -1.65 -1.64
N GLU A 173 -0.29 -2.22 -2.79
CA GLU A 173 0.91 -1.84 -3.51
C GLU A 173 0.90 -0.35 -3.90
N ARG A 174 -0.26 0.15 -4.35
CA ARG A 174 -0.43 1.57 -4.66
C ARG A 174 -0.23 2.44 -3.42
N LEU A 175 -0.77 2.06 -2.27
CA LEU A 175 -0.57 2.78 -1.02
C LEU A 175 0.91 2.78 -0.60
N TRP A 176 1.61 1.66 -0.75
CA TRP A 176 3.06 1.58 -0.52
C TRP A 176 3.83 2.53 -1.42
N TYR A 177 3.51 2.58 -2.71
CA TYR A 177 4.12 3.51 -3.65
C TYR A 177 3.93 4.98 -3.22
N ILE A 178 2.75 5.34 -2.74
CA ILE A 178 2.49 6.72 -2.28
C ILE A 178 3.32 7.04 -1.03
N ILE A 179 3.47 6.10 -0.10
CA ILE A 179 4.33 6.26 1.08
C ILE A 179 5.79 6.43 0.68
N THR A 180 6.32 5.56 -0.19
CA THR A 180 7.73 5.55 -0.57
C THR A 180 8.12 6.74 -1.44
N SER A 181 7.21 7.22 -2.28
CA SER A 181 7.43 8.42 -3.11
C SER A 181 7.38 9.73 -2.30
N GLY A 182 6.78 9.73 -1.11
CA GLY A 182 6.67 10.92 -0.25
C GLY A 182 5.86 12.07 -0.85
N ARG A 183 5.07 11.81 -1.92
CA ARG A 183 4.30 12.83 -2.64
C ARG A 183 3.07 13.31 -1.85
N GLU A 184 2.53 12.46 -0.99
CA GLU A 184 1.34 12.74 -0.19
C GLU A 184 1.60 12.49 1.30
N GLY A 185 0.88 13.23 2.16
CA GLY A 185 0.95 13.03 3.60
C GLY A 185 0.30 11.70 4.02
N LEU A 186 0.71 11.16 5.16
CA LEU A 186 0.14 9.91 5.70
C LEU A 186 -1.28 10.10 6.28
N GLY A 187 -1.70 11.34 6.58
CA GLY A 187 -2.99 11.63 7.20
C GLY A 187 -4.20 11.09 6.42
N PRO A 188 -4.34 11.38 5.10
CA PRO A 188 -5.41 10.84 4.26
C PRO A 188 -5.39 9.32 4.09
N MET A 189 -4.25 8.65 4.33
CA MET A 189 -4.12 7.20 4.11
C MET A 189 -4.97 6.40 5.09
N SER A 190 -5.14 6.84 6.33
CA SER A 190 -5.98 6.12 7.30
C SER A 190 -7.45 6.11 6.89
N ASP A 191 -7.94 7.17 6.26
CA ASP A 191 -9.31 7.25 5.72
C ASP A 191 -9.50 6.28 4.56
N ILE A 192 -8.52 6.21 3.64
CA ILE A 192 -8.56 5.32 2.48
C ILE A 192 -8.42 3.87 2.90
N LEU A 193 -7.42 3.55 3.72
CA LEU A 193 -7.21 2.21 4.22
C LEU A 193 -8.41 1.74 5.05
N GLY A 194 -8.98 2.62 5.88
CA GLY A 194 -10.24 2.33 6.58
C GLY A 194 -11.43 2.12 5.65
N THR A 195 -11.46 2.77 4.48
CA THR A 195 -12.49 2.53 3.44
C THR A 195 -12.28 1.18 2.76
N VAL A 196 -11.05 0.86 2.36
CA VAL A 196 -10.68 -0.44 1.74
C VAL A 196 -11.00 -1.59 2.68
N ILE A 197 -10.63 -1.47 3.96
CA ILE A 197 -10.93 -2.50 4.96
C ILE A 197 -12.43 -2.61 5.22
N GLY A 198 -13.14 -1.48 5.30
CA GLY A 198 -14.60 -1.48 5.42
C GLY A 198 -15.27 -2.21 4.27
N TRP A 199 -14.84 -1.93 3.04
CA TRP A 199 -15.30 -2.60 1.84
C TRP A 199 -15.05 -4.11 1.88
N LEU A 200 -13.82 -4.55 2.20
CA LEU A 200 -13.53 -5.99 2.34
C LEU A 200 -14.44 -6.69 3.36
N ARG A 201 -14.73 -6.03 4.47
CA ARG A 201 -15.60 -6.57 5.51
C ARG A 201 -17.04 -6.72 5.01
N GLU A 202 -17.57 -5.71 4.31
CA GLU A 202 -18.90 -5.76 3.71
C GLU A 202 -19.01 -6.91 2.70
N MET A 203 -17.95 -7.15 1.91
CA MET A 203 -17.93 -8.27 0.95
C MET A 203 -17.91 -9.64 1.63
N GLU A 204 -17.38 -9.73 2.85
CA GLU A 204 -17.37 -10.95 3.64
C GLU A 204 -18.71 -11.22 4.32
N GLU A 205 -19.41 -10.18 4.80
CA GLU A 205 -20.76 -10.30 5.35
C GLU A 205 -21.75 -10.90 4.32
N LEU A 206 -21.48 -10.73 3.02
CA LEU A 206 -22.20 -11.42 1.93
C LEU A 206 -21.89 -12.94 1.83
N SER A 207 -21.11 -13.50 2.76
CA SER A 207 -20.73 -14.91 2.86
C SER A 207 -21.24 -15.53 4.17
N GLU A 208 -22.53 -15.33 4.51
CA GLU A 208 -23.16 -15.92 5.70
C GLU A 208 -23.11 -17.47 5.76
N ARG A 209 -22.68 -18.14 4.69
CA ARG A 209 -22.45 -19.58 4.68
C ARG A 209 -21.03 -19.90 4.18
N PRO A 210 -20.21 -20.61 4.96
CA PRO A 210 -18.92 -21.07 4.50
C PRO A 210 -19.13 -22.05 3.34
N THR A 211 -18.79 -21.61 2.14
CA THR A 211 -18.76 -22.44 0.93
C THR A 211 -17.32 -22.73 0.53
N GLU A 212 -17.09 -23.72 -0.34
CA GLU A 212 -15.78 -23.97 -0.93
C GLU A 212 -15.22 -22.71 -1.64
N THR A 213 -16.09 -21.96 -2.32
CA THR A 213 -15.75 -20.69 -2.96
C THR A 213 -15.26 -19.65 -1.94
N THR A 214 -15.88 -19.57 -0.76
CA THR A 214 -15.44 -18.68 0.32
C THR A 214 -14.03 -19.03 0.81
N ALA A 215 -13.73 -20.32 0.95
CA ALA A 215 -12.40 -20.77 1.37
C ALA A 215 -11.30 -20.43 0.34
N ILE A 216 -11.58 -20.62 -0.96
CA ILE A 216 -10.65 -20.26 -2.04
C ILE A 216 -10.41 -18.75 -2.07
N PHE A 217 -11.47 -17.95 -1.97
CA PHE A 217 -11.39 -16.50 -1.90
C PHE A 217 -10.52 -16.04 -0.72
N LEU A 218 -10.78 -16.55 0.49
CA LEU A 218 -10.01 -16.20 1.68
C LEU A 218 -8.55 -16.62 1.61
N ALA A 219 -8.26 -17.79 1.02
CA ALA A 219 -6.88 -18.22 0.81
C ALA A 219 -6.13 -17.26 -0.12
N LYS A 220 -6.75 -16.83 -1.22
CA LYS A 220 -6.19 -15.81 -2.12
C LYS A 220 -6.03 -14.46 -1.41
N LEU A 221 -7.00 -14.05 -0.60
CA LEU A 221 -6.92 -12.80 0.16
C LEU A 221 -5.77 -12.82 1.18
N ILE A 222 -5.60 -13.92 1.93
CA ILE A 222 -4.47 -14.10 2.86
C ILE A 222 -3.14 -14.04 2.11
N TYR A 223 -3.06 -14.69 0.95
CA TYR A 223 -1.85 -14.64 0.12
C TYR A 223 -1.52 -13.19 -0.27
N GLN A 224 -2.51 -12.42 -0.70
CA GLN A 224 -2.33 -11.00 -1.05
C GLN A 224 -1.98 -10.14 0.17
N ILE A 225 -2.56 -10.38 1.34
CA ILE A 225 -2.19 -9.72 2.61
C ILE A 225 -0.70 -9.94 2.94
N ILE A 226 -0.19 -11.16 2.67
CA ILE A 226 1.19 -11.52 2.96
C ILE A 226 2.13 -10.90 1.93
N GLU A 227 1.86 -11.13 0.65
CA GLU A 227 2.69 -10.70 -0.48
C GLU A 227 2.86 -9.17 -0.53
N THR A 228 1.80 -8.42 -0.19
CA THR A 228 1.81 -6.96 -0.23
C THR A 228 2.22 -6.29 1.08
N ASP A 229 2.74 -7.04 2.05
CA ASP A 229 3.13 -6.54 3.37
C ASP A 229 2.04 -5.69 4.06
N PHE A 230 0.77 -6.09 3.89
CA PHE A 230 -0.37 -5.32 4.40
C PHE A 230 -0.28 -5.09 5.91
N LEU A 231 0.17 -6.07 6.69
CA LEU A 231 0.32 -5.93 8.14
C LEU A 231 1.33 -4.82 8.49
N SER A 232 2.47 -4.77 7.79
CA SER A 232 3.47 -3.71 7.95
C SER A 232 2.91 -2.34 7.58
N LEU A 233 2.07 -2.27 6.53
CA LEU A 233 1.38 -1.04 6.14
C LEU A 233 0.45 -0.56 7.26
N VAL A 234 -0.40 -1.44 7.80
CA VAL A 234 -1.30 -1.13 8.91
C VAL A 234 -0.51 -0.58 10.09
N GLY A 235 0.59 -1.24 10.48
CA GLY A 235 1.45 -0.77 11.57
C GLY A 235 2.02 0.64 11.35
N ARG A 236 2.47 0.95 10.13
CA ARG A 236 2.92 2.32 9.78
C ARG A 236 1.79 3.34 9.86
N ILE A 237 0.60 2.98 9.40
CA ILE A 237 -0.56 3.88 9.46
C ILE A 237 -0.97 4.13 10.92
N VAL A 238 -0.90 3.14 11.81
CA VAL A 238 -1.15 3.34 13.26
C VAL A 238 -0.27 4.45 13.83
N PHE A 239 1.01 4.51 13.47
CA PHE A 239 1.91 5.59 13.92
C PHE A 239 1.68 6.93 13.24
N ALA A 240 1.01 6.95 12.09
CA ALA A 240 0.64 8.17 11.37
C ALA A 240 -0.70 8.76 11.81
N LEU A 241 -1.49 8.03 12.61
CA LEU A 241 -2.76 8.52 13.13
C LEU A 241 -2.54 9.72 14.04
N VAL A 242 -3.45 10.70 13.96
CA VAL A 242 -3.45 11.83 14.90
C VAL A 242 -3.97 11.31 16.25
N PRO A 243 -3.19 11.35 17.34
CA PRO A 243 -3.61 10.84 18.64
C PRO A 243 -4.69 11.76 19.22
N SER A 244 -5.94 11.44 18.92
CA SER A 244 -7.10 12.21 19.37
C SER A 244 -8.17 11.26 19.89
N MET A 245 -8.54 11.44 21.16
CA MET A 245 -9.65 10.77 21.82
C MET A 245 -10.75 11.76 22.23
N ASP A 246 -10.72 12.97 21.66
CA ASP A 246 -11.73 13.97 21.95
C ASP A 246 -13.06 13.60 21.27
N GLN A 247 -13.92 12.94 22.03
CA GLN A 247 -15.30 12.61 21.64
C GLN A 247 -16.21 13.84 21.66
N SER A 248 -15.80 14.94 22.31
CA SER A 248 -16.67 16.11 22.55
C SER A 248 -16.90 16.97 21.30
N ARG A 249 -16.16 16.70 20.22
CA ARG A 249 -16.36 17.29 18.90
C ARG A 249 -16.23 16.17 17.90
N ASN A 250 -17.13 16.11 16.91
CA ASN A 250 -17.08 15.24 15.73
C ASN A 250 -15.78 15.46 14.93
N SER A 251 -14.64 15.15 15.52
CA SER A 251 -13.35 15.34 14.89
C SER A 251 -13.26 14.26 13.83
N ARG A 252 -13.14 14.70 12.57
CA ARG A 252 -12.94 13.81 11.42
C ARG A 252 -11.82 12.81 11.69
N ASN A 253 -10.80 13.22 12.44
CA ASN A 253 -9.69 12.37 12.87
C ASN A 253 -10.15 11.22 13.78
N PHE A 254 -10.99 11.46 14.80
CA PHE A 254 -11.50 10.39 15.65
C PHE A 254 -12.32 9.37 14.84
N ALA A 255 -13.21 9.84 13.98
CA ALA A 255 -14.03 8.96 13.13
C ALA A 255 -13.16 8.12 12.16
N ASN A 256 -12.15 8.74 11.56
CA ASN A 256 -11.21 8.05 10.66
C ASN A 256 -10.37 7.02 11.42
N ASN A 257 -9.79 7.40 12.56
CA ASN A 257 -9.01 6.50 13.41
C ASN A 257 -9.87 5.32 13.87
N ALA A 258 -11.09 5.56 14.34
CA ALA A 258 -11.99 4.52 14.80
C ALA A 258 -12.41 3.57 13.66
N ARG A 259 -12.72 4.11 12.46
CA ARG A 259 -13.02 3.31 11.28
C ARG A 259 -11.84 2.42 10.90
N PHE A 260 -10.65 3.00 10.85
CA PHE A 260 -9.43 2.26 10.51
C PHE A 260 -9.12 1.17 11.54
N LEU A 261 -9.02 1.51 12.83
CA LEU A 261 -8.65 0.57 13.89
C LEU A 261 -9.66 -0.58 14.03
N ARG A 262 -10.97 -0.27 14.12
CA ARG A 262 -12.02 -1.30 14.21
C ARG A 262 -12.20 -2.07 12.91
N GLY A 263 -11.95 -1.42 11.77
CA GLY A 263 -11.95 -2.08 10.48
C GLY A 263 -10.87 -3.16 10.45
N THR A 264 -9.63 -2.78 10.79
CA THR A 264 -8.49 -3.69 10.86
C THR A 264 -8.77 -4.87 11.80
N GLU A 265 -9.20 -4.60 13.03
CA GLU A 265 -9.56 -5.64 13.99
C GLU A 265 -10.62 -6.59 13.41
N GLY A 266 -11.73 -6.04 12.92
CA GLY A 266 -12.82 -6.84 12.37
C GLY A 266 -12.42 -7.69 11.15
N LEU A 267 -11.55 -7.19 10.28
CA LEU A 267 -11.03 -7.95 9.14
C LEU A 267 -10.27 -9.19 9.60
N PHE A 268 -9.33 -9.03 10.54
CA PHE A 268 -8.53 -10.16 11.04
C PHE A 268 -9.35 -11.12 11.90
N GLU A 269 -10.30 -10.62 12.70
CA GLU A 269 -11.25 -11.46 13.43
C GLU A 269 -12.06 -12.33 12.48
N ASN A 270 -12.55 -11.78 11.38
CA ASN A 270 -13.35 -12.54 10.45
C ASN A 270 -12.53 -13.58 9.68
N ILE A 271 -11.32 -13.23 9.24
CA ILE A 271 -10.37 -14.20 8.69
C ILE A 271 -10.13 -15.35 9.69
N ALA A 272 -9.94 -15.04 10.98
CA ALA A 272 -9.72 -16.03 12.03
C ALA A 272 -10.96 -16.90 12.36
N LYS A 273 -12.18 -16.41 12.10
CA LYS A 273 -13.41 -17.20 12.25
C LYS A 273 -13.51 -18.31 11.19
N VAL A 274 -13.01 -18.06 9.99
CA VAL A 274 -13.17 -18.98 8.85
C VAL A 274 -11.94 -19.86 8.62
N VAL A 275 -10.73 -19.34 8.87
CA VAL A 275 -9.49 -20.05 8.57
C VAL A 275 -8.93 -20.71 9.83
N PRO A 276 -8.59 -22.01 9.80
CA PRO A 276 -8.05 -22.71 10.97
C PRO A 276 -6.78 -22.04 11.52
N ALA A 277 -6.72 -21.87 12.84
CA ALA A 277 -5.59 -21.25 13.54
C ALA A 277 -4.21 -21.77 13.11
N LYS A 278 -4.05 -23.09 12.93
CA LYS A 278 -2.79 -23.69 12.48
C LYS A 278 -2.35 -23.22 11.08
N VAL A 279 -3.31 -22.96 10.19
CA VAL A 279 -3.03 -22.44 8.84
C VAL A 279 -2.59 -20.99 8.95
N LEU A 280 -3.30 -20.16 9.72
CA LEU A 280 -2.91 -18.77 9.96
C LEU A 280 -1.52 -18.65 10.57
N ALA A 281 -1.22 -19.41 11.63
CA ALA A 281 0.09 -19.44 12.26
C ALA A 281 1.22 -19.76 11.25
N LYS A 282 0.96 -20.69 10.32
CA LYS A 282 1.91 -21.08 9.28
C LYS A 282 2.08 -19.96 8.23
N CYS A 283 0.98 -19.42 7.72
CA CYS A 283 0.98 -18.38 6.69
C CYS A 283 1.63 -17.09 7.19
N PHE A 284 1.31 -16.66 8.41
CA PHE A 284 1.82 -15.42 8.99
C PHE A 284 3.16 -15.57 9.70
N LYS A 285 3.78 -16.77 9.72
CA LYS A 285 5.00 -17.05 10.50
C LYS A 285 6.08 -15.98 10.34
N GLU A 286 6.32 -15.56 9.10
CA GLU A 286 7.36 -14.57 8.75
C GLU A 286 6.97 -13.14 9.16
N GLN A 287 5.67 -12.81 9.14
CA GLN A 287 5.15 -11.51 9.55
C GLN A 287 5.11 -11.30 11.07
N GLY A 288 5.34 -12.35 11.88
CA GLY A 288 5.30 -12.25 13.34
C GLY A 288 6.31 -11.25 13.93
N ILE A 289 7.45 -11.11 13.26
CA ILE A 289 8.49 -10.14 13.63
C ILE A 289 8.00 -8.70 13.42
N GLU A 290 7.46 -8.41 12.25
CA GLU A 290 6.96 -7.07 11.91
C GLU A 290 5.77 -6.70 12.80
N TRP A 291 4.91 -7.68 13.10
CA TRP A 291 3.86 -7.50 14.10
C TRP A 291 4.44 -7.10 15.47
N TRP A 292 5.46 -7.81 15.96
CA TRP A 292 6.06 -7.52 17.26
C TRP A 292 6.75 -6.17 17.31
N LYS A 293 7.46 -5.77 16.24
CA LYS A 293 8.10 -4.44 16.11
C LYS A 293 7.11 -3.33 16.39
N VAL A 294 5.94 -3.42 15.75
CA VAL A 294 4.86 -2.46 15.91
C VAL A 294 4.30 -2.53 17.33
N ASN A 295 4.08 -3.74 17.89
CA ASN A 295 3.59 -3.89 19.27
C ASN A 295 4.52 -3.24 20.30
N ASP A 296 5.83 -3.54 20.26
CA ASP A 296 6.82 -2.99 21.18
C ASP A 296 6.89 -1.46 21.08
N HIS A 297 6.79 -0.92 19.86
CA HIS A 297 6.79 0.52 19.66
C HIS A 297 5.52 1.19 20.19
N ILE A 298 4.34 0.59 20.01
CA ILE A 298 3.08 1.09 20.61
C ILE A 298 3.18 1.08 22.14
N GLU A 299 3.71 0.01 22.73
CA GLU A 299 3.91 -0.08 24.18
C GLU A 299 4.89 0.97 24.69
N LEU A 300 5.99 1.21 23.97
CA LEU A 300 6.95 2.27 24.28
C LEU A 300 6.29 3.65 24.25
N LEU A 301 5.45 3.94 23.25
CA LEU A 301 4.73 5.21 23.15
C LEU A 301 3.72 5.37 24.29
N SER A 302 2.97 4.33 24.66
CA SER A 302 2.06 4.37 25.82
C SER A 302 2.81 4.68 27.12
N LEU A 303 4.00 4.09 27.32
CA LEU A 303 4.85 4.34 28.49
C LEU A 303 5.47 5.74 28.48
N ALA A 304 5.98 6.20 27.34
CA ALA A 304 6.66 7.49 27.20
C ALA A 304 5.72 8.69 27.42
N MET A 305 4.42 8.51 27.17
CA MET A 305 3.41 9.56 27.32
C MET A 305 2.94 9.74 28.77
N ILE A 306 3.36 8.89 29.71
CA ILE A 306 3.04 9.05 31.14
C ILE A 306 3.92 10.17 31.71
N PRO A 307 3.35 11.32 32.14
CA PRO A 307 4.14 12.38 32.75
C PRO A 307 4.77 11.86 34.05
N GLN A 308 6.09 12.00 34.20
CA GLN A 308 6.80 11.53 35.40
C GLN A 308 6.24 12.11 36.70
N ASP A 309 5.61 13.28 36.63
CA ASP A 309 5.12 14.04 37.78
C ASP A 309 3.63 13.82 38.09
N LYS A 310 2.90 13.02 37.30
CA LYS A 310 1.46 12.77 37.50
C LYS A 310 1.18 11.28 37.64
N PRO A 311 1.10 10.74 38.87
CA PRO A 311 0.68 9.36 39.07
C PRO A 311 -0.69 9.13 38.42
N ARG A 312 -0.91 7.91 37.90
CA ARG A 312 -2.19 7.48 37.29
C ARG A 312 -3.33 7.63 38.30
N SER A 313 -3.93 8.82 38.39
CA SER A 313 -5.16 9.00 39.14
C SER A 313 -6.28 8.32 38.36
N ASN A 314 -6.99 7.39 39.02
CA ASN A 314 -7.94 6.38 38.51
C ASN A 314 -9.15 6.89 37.66
N GLY A 315 -8.94 7.73 36.64
CA GLY A 315 -10.04 8.08 35.71
C GLY A 315 -9.70 9.05 34.59
N ASN A 316 -8.65 9.86 34.70
CA ASN A 316 -8.35 10.91 33.72
C ASN A 316 -6.96 10.75 33.11
N LEU A 317 -6.73 9.62 32.44
CA LEU A 317 -5.58 9.49 31.54
C LEU A 317 -5.68 10.57 30.44
N PRO A 318 -4.57 11.23 30.06
CA PRO A 318 -4.50 12.06 28.86
C PRO A 318 -5.09 11.31 27.65
N SER A 319 -5.76 12.05 26.76
CA SER A 319 -6.36 11.50 25.54
C SER A 319 -5.38 10.69 24.70
N GLU A 320 -4.12 11.11 24.68
CA GLU A 320 -3.03 10.51 23.95
C GLU A 320 -2.65 9.14 24.52
N ILE A 321 -2.63 8.99 25.85
CA ILE A 321 -2.34 7.67 26.48
C ILE A 321 -3.47 6.70 26.13
N ARG A 322 -4.73 7.12 26.30
CA ARG A 322 -5.88 6.28 25.95
C ARG A 322 -5.90 5.90 24.47
N PHE A 323 -5.43 6.79 23.59
CA PHE A 323 -5.30 6.51 22.17
C PHE A 323 -4.34 5.35 21.91
N TYR A 324 -3.14 5.38 22.50
CA TYR A 324 -2.15 4.31 22.34
C TYR A 324 -2.55 3.02 23.04
N ASP A 325 -3.29 3.08 24.15
CA ASP A 325 -3.86 1.89 24.79
C ASP A 325 -4.83 1.17 23.84
N ILE A 326 -5.72 1.91 23.16
CA ILE A 326 -6.62 1.34 22.13
C ILE A 326 -5.83 0.78 20.95
N CYS A 327 -4.80 1.48 20.49
CA CYS A 327 -3.93 0.96 19.43
C CYS A 327 -3.27 -0.35 19.85
N SER A 328 -2.81 -0.46 21.10
CA SER A 328 -2.20 -1.68 21.65
C SER A 328 -3.22 -2.81 21.73
N GLU A 329 -4.43 -2.55 22.21
CA GLU A 329 -5.52 -3.53 22.29
C GLU A 329 -5.86 -4.09 20.90
N VAL A 330 -6.11 -3.22 19.92
CA VAL A 330 -6.41 -3.60 18.54
C VAL A 330 -5.25 -4.38 17.93
N TRP A 331 -4.01 -3.94 18.13
CA TRP A 331 -2.85 -4.61 17.57
C TRP A 331 -2.60 -6.00 18.18
N LYS A 332 -2.86 -6.15 19.49
CA LYS A 332 -2.86 -7.45 20.18
C LYS A 332 -3.97 -8.37 19.69
N SER A 333 -5.15 -7.82 19.43
CA SER A 333 -6.27 -8.54 18.81
C SER A 333 -5.87 -9.11 17.45
N VAL A 334 -5.28 -8.27 16.58
CA VAL A 334 -4.73 -8.71 15.28
C VAL A 334 -3.71 -9.84 15.46
N GLY A 335 -2.78 -9.70 16.39
CA GLY A 335 -1.78 -10.74 16.71
C GLY A 335 -2.43 -12.07 17.09
N ASN A 336 -3.41 -12.04 17.99
CA ASN A 336 -4.15 -13.23 18.41
C ASN A 336 -4.87 -13.90 17.22
N CYS A 337 -5.47 -13.12 16.31
CA CYS A 337 -6.11 -13.65 15.11
C CYS A 337 -5.13 -14.43 14.23
N ILE A 338 -3.93 -13.89 14.00
CA ILE A 338 -2.89 -14.52 13.18
C ILE A 338 -1.98 -15.49 13.97
N GLN A 339 -2.35 -15.81 15.22
CA GLN A 339 -1.64 -16.70 16.14
C GLN A 339 -0.24 -16.24 16.58
N HIS A 340 0.02 -14.94 16.48
CA HIS A 340 1.18 -14.29 17.08
C HIS A 340 0.78 -13.71 18.43
N THR A 341 1.16 -14.41 19.50
CA THR A 341 1.06 -13.87 20.86
C THR A 341 2.43 -13.37 21.30
N VAL A 342 2.45 -12.46 22.27
CA VAL A 342 3.70 -11.99 22.89
C VAL A 342 4.49 -13.18 23.49
N ASP A 343 3.77 -14.19 23.98
CA ASP A 343 4.35 -15.39 24.59
C ASP A 343 4.91 -16.39 23.56
N ASN A 344 4.38 -16.39 22.33
CA ASN A 344 4.78 -17.32 21.26
C ASN A 344 6.11 -16.93 20.60
N ILE A 345 6.64 -15.73 20.86
CA ILE A 345 7.91 -15.32 20.27
C ILE A 345 9.03 -15.72 21.23
N GLU A 346 9.28 -17.03 21.26
CA GLU A 346 10.14 -17.68 22.26
C GLU A 346 11.58 -17.14 22.30
N PHE A 347 12.04 -16.30 21.34
CA PHE A 347 13.44 -15.88 21.25
C PHE A 347 13.67 -14.46 20.68
N VAL A 348 12.84 -13.44 20.97
CA VAL A 348 13.27 -12.06 20.67
C VAL A 348 14.34 -11.61 21.66
N GLN A 349 15.60 -11.72 21.27
CA GLN A 349 16.70 -11.06 21.96
C GLN A 349 16.66 -9.57 21.61
N ARG A 350 16.76 -8.70 22.63
CA ARG A 350 16.88 -7.26 22.39
C ARG A 350 18.35 -6.87 22.31
N CYS A 351 18.68 -6.04 21.32
CA CYS A 351 19.93 -5.32 21.24
C CYS A 351 20.14 -4.52 22.50
N ALA A 352 21.29 -4.75 23.14
CA ALA A 352 21.67 -4.06 24.35
C ALA A 352 21.96 -2.56 24.15
N TYR A 353 22.16 -2.12 22.90
CA TYR A 353 22.25 -0.70 22.59
C TYR A 353 20.86 -0.07 22.71
N ARG A 354 20.61 0.61 23.84
CA ARG A 354 19.30 1.22 24.18
C ARG A 354 18.80 2.26 23.18
N ARG A 355 19.69 2.80 22.33
CA ARG A 355 19.34 3.76 21.26
C ARG A 355 19.35 3.12 19.88
N CYS A 356 19.32 1.78 19.80
CA CYS A 356 19.19 1.10 18.53
C CYS A 356 17.84 1.46 17.91
N PRO A 357 17.81 1.91 16.64
CA PRO A 357 16.54 2.18 15.96
C PRO A 357 15.74 0.90 15.69
N ASP A 358 16.42 -0.25 15.59
CA ASP A 358 15.79 -1.58 15.49
C ASP A 358 16.45 -2.52 16.52
N PRO A 359 16.00 -2.47 17.79
CA PRO A 359 16.66 -3.19 18.88
C PRO A 359 16.36 -4.69 18.84
N ILE A 360 15.88 -5.26 17.75
CA ILE A 360 15.45 -6.65 17.69
C ILE A 360 16.54 -7.48 17.05
N ILE A 361 16.90 -8.56 17.72
CA ILE A 361 17.80 -9.58 17.20
C ILE A 361 16.92 -10.78 16.86
N ILE A 362 16.55 -10.85 15.59
CA ILE A 362 15.93 -12.02 15.00
C ILE A 362 17.07 -12.99 14.67
N GLU A 363 16.83 -14.30 14.80
CA GLU A 363 17.75 -15.38 14.42
C GLU A 363 18.71 -14.98 13.27
N GLY A 364 20.03 -15.11 13.51
CA GLY A 364 21.06 -14.63 12.59
C GLY A 364 22.38 -14.31 13.27
N ALA A 365 23.24 -13.52 12.61
CA ALA A 365 24.53 -13.13 13.15
C ALA A 365 24.36 -12.18 14.36
N VAL A 366 24.34 -12.74 15.55
CA VAL A 366 24.32 -11.98 16.80
C VAL A 366 25.73 -11.45 17.09
N HIS A 367 25.84 -10.14 17.31
CA HIS A 367 27.08 -9.55 17.77
C HIS A 367 27.10 -9.58 19.29
N GLU A 368 28.09 -10.23 19.90
CA GLU A 368 28.20 -10.32 21.35
C GLU A 368 29.30 -9.40 21.88
N CYS A 369 29.13 -8.89 23.10
CA CYS A 369 30.24 -8.25 23.81
C CYS A 369 31.39 -9.24 23.99
N SER A 370 32.57 -8.90 23.48
CA SER A 370 33.76 -9.76 23.53
C SER A 370 34.28 -10.04 24.94
N GLY A 371 33.96 -9.18 25.91
CA GLY A 371 34.36 -9.39 27.30
C GLY A 371 33.45 -10.35 28.06
N CYS A 372 32.12 -10.20 27.93
CA CYS A 372 31.17 -10.93 28.77
C CYS A 372 30.35 -12.00 28.05
N HIS A 373 30.26 -11.96 26.72
CA HIS A 373 29.43 -12.84 25.88
C HIS A 373 27.93 -12.91 26.24
N ARG A 374 27.48 -12.11 27.20
CA ARG A 374 26.07 -12.06 27.66
C ARG A 374 25.26 -10.97 26.99
N VAL A 375 25.94 -9.94 26.51
CA VAL A 375 25.33 -8.73 25.95
C VAL A 375 25.35 -8.87 24.44
N GLN A 376 24.18 -8.83 23.83
CA GLN A 376 23.99 -9.05 22.41
C GLN A 376 23.57 -7.77 21.70
N TYR A 377 23.96 -7.64 20.44
CA TYR A 377 23.68 -6.51 19.58
C TYR A 377 23.21 -6.99 18.22
N CYS A 378 22.26 -6.27 17.63
CA CYS A 378 21.72 -6.58 16.30
C CYS A 378 22.72 -6.26 15.17
N SER A 379 23.78 -5.49 15.46
CA SER A 379 24.80 -5.13 14.47
C SER A 379 26.14 -4.79 15.13
N ALA A 380 27.23 -4.93 14.39
CA ALA A 380 28.57 -4.46 14.79
C ALA A 380 28.56 -2.95 15.12
N ARG A 381 27.72 -2.17 14.44
CA ARG A 381 27.53 -0.74 14.73
C ARG A 381 26.98 -0.54 16.14
N CYS A 382 25.94 -1.27 16.53
CA CYS A 382 25.37 -1.19 17.87
C CYS A 382 26.35 -1.66 18.96
N GLN A 383 27.13 -2.70 18.67
CA GLN A 383 28.22 -3.17 19.54
C GLN A 383 29.29 -2.09 19.74
N ALA A 384 29.71 -1.41 18.66
CA ALA A 384 30.73 -0.36 18.72
C ALA A 384 30.26 0.91 19.43
N LEU A 385 28.99 1.31 19.25
CA LEU A 385 28.43 2.52 19.87
C LEU A 385 28.21 2.41 21.38
N LEU A 386 28.08 1.20 21.93
CA LEU A 386 28.04 1.00 23.39
C LEU A 386 29.44 1.03 24.01
N ASN A 387 30.49 0.73 23.23
CA ASN A 387 31.89 0.68 23.68
C ASN A 387 32.55 2.08 23.81
N ILE A 388 31.76 3.16 23.92
CA ILE A 388 32.31 4.48 24.25
C ILE A 388 32.90 4.39 25.67
N PRO A 389 34.21 4.63 25.84
CA PRO A 389 35.00 4.01 26.90
C PRO A 389 34.72 4.61 28.28
N SER A 390 34.09 3.84 29.15
CA SER A 390 34.32 3.91 30.60
C SER A 390 35.45 2.93 30.97
N GLY A 391 36.68 3.24 30.56
CA GLY A 391 37.92 2.74 31.18
C GLY A 391 38.33 1.26 31.04
N ILE A 392 37.55 0.38 30.40
CA ILE A 392 37.94 -1.04 30.20
C ILE A 392 37.74 -1.41 28.73
N GLY A 393 38.84 -1.58 28.00
CA GLY A 393 38.83 -1.86 26.57
C GLY A 393 38.23 -3.22 26.25
N CYS A 394 37.05 -3.23 25.61
CA CYS A 394 36.54 -4.39 24.88
C CYS A 394 36.94 -4.28 23.40
N MET A 395 37.68 -5.25 22.88
CA MET A 395 37.99 -5.35 21.44
C MET A 395 36.77 -5.81 20.65
N ILE A 396 36.60 -5.31 19.42
CA ILE A 396 35.52 -5.74 18.52
C ILE A 396 35.92 -7.10 17.91
N MET A 397 35.07 -8.12 18.06
CA MET A 397 35.21 -9.43 17.38
C MET A 397 34.09 -9.59 16.35
N GLY A 398 34.40 -10.23 15.22
CA GLY A 398 33.46 -10.46 14.11
C GLY A 398 32.29 -11.38 14.46
N PRO A 399 31.26 -11.45 13.60
CA PRO A 399 30.05 -12.25 13.85
C PRO A 399 30.36 -13.74 14.01
N LYS A 400 29.64 -14.39 14.92
CA LYS A 400 29.72 -15.84 15.14
C LYS A 400 28.70 -16.52 14.23
N LEU A 401 29.16 -17.12 13.13
CA LEU A 401 28.32 -17.92 12.24
C LEU A 401 28.15 -19.31 12.85
N THR A 402 26.94 -19.66 13.28
CA THR A 402 26.56 -21.06 13.53
C THR A 402 26.18 -21.69 12.20
N MET A 403 27.17 -22.27 11.50
CA MET A 403 26.90 -23.17 10.38
C MET A 403 26.46 -24.53 10.93
N GLU A 404 25.19 -24.88 10.78
CA GLU A 404 24.81 -26.29 10.69
C GLU A 404 25.29 -26.82 9.34
N CYS A 405 26.26 -27.73 9.35
CA CYS A 405 26.76 -28.39 8.15
C CYS A 405 25.67 -29.33 7.59
N VAL A 406 24.83 -28.82 6.69
CA VAL A 406 24.05 -29.66 5.78
C VAL A 406 24.99 -30.20 4.71
N SER A 407 25.22 -31.51 4.72
CA SER A 407 25.99 -32.21 3.70
C SER A 407 25.26 -32.14 2.35
N VAL A 408 25.81 -31.38 1.40
CA VAL A 408 25.33 -31.34 0.01
C VAL A 408 26.10 -32.36 -0.84
N PRO A 409 25.44 -33.19 -1.67
CA PRO A 409 26.11 -34.16 -2.53
C PRO A 409 26.92 -33.47 -3.65
N SER A 410 28.06 -34.07 -3.96
CA SER A 410 29.00 -33.66 -5.00
C SER A 410 28.44 -33.94 -6.41
N SER A 411 27.54 -33.10 -6.93
CA SER A 411 27.19 -33.14 -8.36
C SER A 411 26.40 -31.91 -8.84
N TRP A 412 26.90 -30.69 -8.67
CA TRP A 412 26.38 -29.53 -9.42
C TRP A 412 27.55 -28.69 -9.97
N GLY A 413 27.67 -28.71 -11.29
CA GLY A 413 28.58 -27.85 -12.05
C GLY A 413 28.00 -26.45 -12.21
N TYR A 414 28.91 -25.48 -12.41
CA TYR A 414 28.69 -24.06 -12.65
C TYR A 414 27.87 -23.32 -11.57
N ALA A 415 28.60 -22.80 -10.58
CA ALA A 415 28.08 -21.76 -9.70
C ALA A 415 27.97 -20.44 -10.49
N GLU A 416 26.76 -19.99 -10.76
CA GLU A 416 26.49 -18.59 -11.13
C GLU A 416 26.80 -17.71 -9.92
N VAL A 417 27.82 -16.86 -10.05
CA VAL A 417 28.08 -15.79 -9.08
C VAL A 417 27.15 -14.63 -9.43
N LEU A 418 25.94 -14.65 -8.87
CA LEU A 418 25.05 -13.49 -8.86
C LEU A 418 25.65 -12.45 -7.90
N PHE A 419 26.33 -11.45 -8.45
CA PHE A 419 26.68 -10.25 -7.70
C PHE A 419 25.44 -9.36 -7.59
N ASP A 420 24.95 -9.18 -6.36
CA ASP A 420 23.88 -8.26 -6.04
C ASP A 420 24.35 -6.80 -6.26
N PHE A 421 23.52 -6.01 -6.94
CA PHE A 421 23.78 -4.60 -7.22
C PHE A 421 23.97 -3.78 -5.94
N GLU A 422 23.30 -4.16 -4.86
CA GLU A 422 23.47 -3.56 -3.53
C GLU A 422 24.88 -3.78 -2.96
N CYS A 423 25.47 -4.95 -3.18
CA CYS A 423 26.83 -5.27 -2.75
C CYS A 423 27.87 -4.40 -3.46
N ILE A 424 27.65 -4.13 -4.75
CA ILE A 424 28.52 -3.29 -5.58
C ILE A 424 28.40 -1.83 -5.15
N MET A 425 27.19 -1.33 -4.92
CA MET A 425 26.97 0.03 -4.41
C MET A 425 27.55 0.21 -3.00
N GLY A 426 27.49 -0.82 -2.16
CA GLY A 426 28.18 -0.86 -0.86
C GLY A 426 29.70 -0.75 -1.00
N LEU A 427 30.31 -1.48 -1.94
CA LEU A 427 31.75 -1.42 -2.24
C LEU A 427 32.20 -0.03 -2.72
N VAL A 428 31.43 0.58 -3.63
CA VAL A 428 31.71 1.93 -4.15
C VAL A 428 31.61 2.98 -3.03
N THR A 429 30.60 2.87 -2.16
CA THR A 429 30.40 3.77 -1.01
C THR A 429 31.52 3.63 0.02
N CYS A 430 31.96 2.40 0.28
CA CYS A 430 33.10 2.11 1.17
C CYS A 430 34.40 2.70 0.62
N MET A 431 34.66 2.52 -0.68
CA MET A 431 35.81 3.12 -1.36
C MET A 431 35.81 4.66 -1.30
N PHE A 432 34.65 5.28 -1.48
CA PHE A 432 34.49 6.74 -1.39
C PHE A 432 34.78 7.24 0.04
N SER A 433 34.32 6.50 1.05
CA SER A 433 34.56 6.81 2.46
C SER A 433 36.04 6.70 2.82
N ILE A 434 36.76 5.70 2.31
CA ILE A 434 38.21 5.54 2.54
C ILE A 434 39.00 6.68 1.87
N TYR A 435 38.58 7.13 0.67
CA TYR A 435 39.18 8.28 0.00
C TYR A 435 38.96 9.59 0.79
N LEU A 436 37.73 9.85 1.25
CA LEU A 436 37.41 11.04 2.03
C LEU A 436 38.14 11.09 3.39
N CYS A 437 38.49 9.94 3.96
CA CYS A 437 39.32 9.83 5.16
C CYS A 437 40.83 10.05 4.91
N GLY A 438 41.26 10.30 3.67
CA GLY A 438 42.67 10.53 3.31
C GLY A 438 43.53 9.27 3.29
N CYS A 439 42.93 8.08 3.40
CA CYS A 439 43.63 6.80 3.43
C CYS A 439 44.03 6.29 2.03
N LEU A 440 43.51 6.92 0.96
CA LEU A 440 43.84 6.61 -0.43
C LEU A 440 44.32 7.86 -1.15
N SER A 441 45.42 7.75 -1.90
CA SER A 441 45.80 8.80 -2.85
C SER A 441 44.78 8.86 -4.00
N PHE A 442 44.60 10.03 -4.59
CA PHE A 442 43.69 10.22 -5.73
C PHE A 442 43.99 9.24 -6.89
N SER A 443 45.27 8.97 -7.16
CA SER A 443 45.71 8.01 -8.18
C SER A 443 45.33 6.55 -7.85
N ALA A 444 45.40 6.14 -6.58
CA ALA A 444 44.97 4.81 -6.17
C ALA A 444 43.44 4.67 -6.25
N PHE A 445 42.71 5.69 -5.81
CA PHE A 445 41.25 5.74 -5.88
C PHE A 445 40.75 5.68 -7.34
N SER A 446 41.32 6.50 -8.23
CA SER A 446 40.91 6.53 -9.64
C SER A 446 41.15 5.20 -10.34
N THR A 447 42.26 4.51 -10.01
CA THR A 447 42.61 3.22 -10.61
C THR A 447 41.66 2.11 -10.15
N LEU A 448 41.35 2.05 -8.85
CA LEU A 448 40.39 1.07 -8.32
C LEU A 448 38.97 1.33 -8.84
N LEU A 449 38.54 2.59 -8.90
CA LEU A 449 37.21 2.96 -9.40
C LEU A 449 37.07 2.57 -10.89
N LEU A 450 38.07 2.88 -11.71
CA LEU A 450 38.08 2.50 -13.12
C LEU A 450 38.01 0.98 -13.31
N ARG A 451 38.69 0.22 -12.44
CA ARG A 451 38.67 -1.25 -12.50
C ARG A 451 37.28 -1.81 -12.13
N VAL A 452 36.63 -1.26 -11.10
CA VAL A 452 35.26 -1.65 -10.73
C VAL A 452 34.28 -1.32 -11.85
N LEU A 453 34.40 -0.15 -12.47
CA LEU A 453 33.54 0.27 -13.59
C LEU A 453 33.75 -0.60 -14.84
N LEU A 454 34.98 -1.03 -15.12
CA LEU A 454 35.27 -1.94 -16.23
C LEU A 454 34.65 -3.32 -16.03
N GLU A 455 34.79 -3.90 -14.83
CA GLU A 455 34.16 -5.19 -14.49
C GLU A 455 32.62 -5.10 -14.54
N LEU A 456 32.05 -3.99 -14.06
CA LEU A 456 30.62 -3.71 -14.17
C LEU A 456 30.14 -3.61 -15.62
N SER A 457 30.88 -2.90 -16.46
CA SER A 457 30.56 -2.78 -17.88
C SER A 457 30.62 -4.13 -18.59
N TYR A 458 31.58 -5.00 -18.22
CA TYR A 458 31.69 -6.35 -18.75
C TYR A 458 30.50 -7.22 -18.32
N CYS A 459 30.13 -7.22 -17.03
CA CYS A 459 28.96 -7.95 -16.53
C CYS A 459 27.65 -7.47 -17.17
N PHE A 460 27.50 -6.16 -17.37
CA PHE A 460 26.31 -5.58 -17.98
C PHE A 460 26.18 -5.93 -19.46
N ILE A 461 27.28 -5.84 -20.23
CA ILE A 461 27.32 -6.26 -21.64
C ILE A 461 27.04 -7.76 -21.76
N HIS A 462 27.61 -8.58 -20.88
CA HIS A 462 27.38 -10.03 -20.90
C HIS A 462 25.92 -10.38 -20.56
N ARG A 463 25.28 -9.66 -19.63
CA ARG A 463 23.86 -9.82 -19.31
C ARG A 463 22.96 -9.44 -20.47
N ILE A 464 23.19 -8.28 -21.10
CA ILE A 464 22.46 -7.86 -22.31
C ILE A 464 22.60 -8.89 -23.44
N TYR A 465 23.82 -9.40 -23.66
CA TYR A 465 24.07 -10.41 -24.68
C TYR A 465 23.33 -11.72 -24.40
N PHE A 466 23.24 -12.13 -23.12
CA PHE A 466 22.52 -13.33 -22.72
C PHE A 466 20.99 -13.17 -22.84
N THR A 467 20.46 -12.01 -22.44
CA THR A 467 19.02 -11.69 -22.53
C THR A 467 18.55 -11.58 -23.99
N LEU A 468 19.41 -11.10 -24.90
CA LEU A 468 19.07 -10.99 -26.34
C LEU A 468 19.25 -12.29 -27.13
N SER A 469 20.05 -13.25 -26.62
CA SER A 469 20.37 -14.49 -27.35
C SER A 469 19.44 -15.66 -27.03
N TYR A 470 18.59 -15.55 -26.00
CA TYR A 470 17.60 -16.56 -25.63
C TYR A 470 16.22 -15.91 -25.45
N PRO A 471 15.46 -15.71 -26.55
CA PRO A 471 14.04 -15.43 -26.44
C PRO A 471 13.36 -16.74 -26.03
N TYR A 472 12.86 -16.79 -24.79
CA TYR A 472 11.77 -17.70 -24.45
C TYR A 472 10.45 -17.11 -24.92
#